data_AF-A0A822DB44-F1
#
_entry.id   AF-A0A822DB44-F1
#
_cell.length_a   1.000
_cell.length_b   1.000
_cell.length_c   1.000
_cell.angle_alpha   90.00
_cell.angle_beta   90.00
_cell.angle_gamma   90.00
#
_symmetry.space_group_name_H-M   'P 1'
#
loop_
_entity.id
_entity.type
_entity.pdbx_description
1 polymer ?
#
loop_
_entity_poly.entity_id
_entity_poly.type
_entity_poly.pdbx_seq_one_letter_code
_entity_poly.pdbx_strand_id
1 'polypeptide(L)'
;MPDQNIIKNIYDNIKNSELKFPDDDVNLTVPIFGSDSTIIKDGWLWKQGGRVRNWKRRWFVITDGCLFYFESRTEVDIPRGVIPLVDVAVREIDDDRTKQYCLEIFPLTGDKVKASKPVPGDIGKWIEGHHTVYRMSASSDDDRKDWIRALRIGSQNHLPRQRLS
;
A
#
# COMPACT_ATOMS: atom_id res chain seq x y z
N MET A 1 15.22 17.85 -40.01
CA MET A 1 16.17 17.97 -38.88
C MET A 1 15.55 18.93 -37.88
N PRO A 2 15.37 18.57 -36.60
CA PRO A 2 14.82 19.48 -35.62
C PRO A 2 15.75 20.69 -35.43
N ASP A 3 15.15 21.87 -35.29
CA ASP A 3 15.85 23.16 -35.19
C ASP A 3 16.75 23.18 -33.94
N GLN A 4 18.06 23.28 -34.17
CA GLN A 4 19.06 23.26 -33.11
C GLN A 4 18.91 24.43 -32.14
N ASN A 5 18.31 25.54 -32.57
CA ASN A 5 18.04 26.68 -31.70
C ASN A 5 16.93 26.38 -30.69
N ILE A 6 15.93 25.59 -31.08
CA ILE A 6 14.85 25.15 -30.16
C ILE A 6 15.44 24.24 -29.10
N ILE A 7 16.27 23.27 -29.49
CA ILE A 7 16.89 22.33 -28.55
C ILE A 7 17.81 23.06 -27.57
N LYS A 8 18.61 24.01 -28.06
CA LYS A 8 19.50 24.81 -27.22
C LYS A 8 18.72 25.67 -26.23
N ASN A 9 17.66 26.34 -26.67
CA ASN A 9 16.80 27.12 -25.78
C ASN A 9 16.09 26.26 -24.73
N ILE A 10 15.62 25.06 -25.09
CA ILE A 10 15.06 24.11 -24.12
C ILE A 10 16.13 23.70 -23.09
N TYR A 11 17.34 23.38 -23.55
CA TYR A 11 18.43 22.97 -22.68
C TYR A 11 18.87 24.08 -21.72
N ASP A 12 19.03 25.30 -22.23
CA ASP A 12 19.41 26.47 -21.44
C ASP A 12 18.29 26.85 -20.46
N ASN A 13 17.03 26.71 -20.84
CA ASN A 13 15.89 26.91 -19.93
C ASN A 13 15.84 25.85 -18.83
N ILE A 14 16.08 24.56 -19.13
CA ILE A 14 16.12 23.48 -18.13
C ILE A 14 17.31 23.65 -17.18
N LYS A 15 18.48 24.05 -17.69
CA LYS A 15 19.70 24.23 -16.90
C LYS A 15 19.62 25.44 -15.98
N ASN A 16 18.95 26.51 -16.42
CA ASN A 16 18.81 27.74 -15.65
C ASN A 16 17.57 27.75 -14.75
N SER A 17 16.59 26.85 -14.99
CA SER A 17 15.55 26.55 -14.02
C SER A 17 16.11 25.57 -12.98
N GLU A 18 16.12 25.94 -11.70
CA GLU A 18 16.05 24.92 -10.66
C GLU A 18 14.77 24.14 -10.93
N LEU A 19 14.89 22.92 -11.48
CA LEU A 19 13.84 21.93 -11.35
C LEU A 19 13.70 21.66 -9.86
N LYS A 20 12.92 22.48 -9.17
CA LYS A 20 12.41 22.17 -7.85
C LYS A 20 11.42 21.05 -8.06
N PHE A 21 11.94 19.84 -8.10
CA PHE A 21 11.16 18.70 -7.65
C PHE A 21 10.68 19.13 -6.26
N PRO A 22 9.37 19.30 -6.03
CA PRO A 22 8.89 19.46 -4.66
C PRO A 22 9.54 18.31 -3.89
N ASP A 23 10.14 18.64 -2.74
CA ASP A 23 10.82 17.68 -1.86
C ASP A 23 10.02 16.37 -1.81
N ASP A 24 10.69 15.23 -1.62
CA ASP A 24 10.27 13.81 -1.68
C ASP A 24 8.92 13.37 -1.01
N ASP A 25 8.07 14.33 -0.68
CA ASP A 25 6.74 14.31 -0.09
C ASP A 25 5.63 14.78 -1.04
N VAL A 26 5.80 14.73 -2.37
CA VAL A 26 4.63 14.63 -3.24
C VAL A 26 3.90 13.34 -2.86
N ASN A 27 2.78 13.49 -2.15
CA ASN A 27 1.92 12.38 -1.79
C ASN A 27 1.28 11.83 -3.07
N LEU A 28 2.02 10.95 -3.76
CA LEU A 28 1.65 10.30 -5.02
C LEU A 28 0.34 9.52 -4.93
N THR A 29 -0.20 9.36 -3.72
CA THR A 29 -1.45 8.65 -3.50
C THR A 29 -2.68 9.57 -3.55
N VAL A 30 -2.52 10.90 -3.45
CA VAL A 30 -3.62 11.88 -3.58
C VAL A 30 -4.38 11.76 -4.90
N PRO A 31 -3.72 11.59 -6.07
CA PRO A 31 -4.43 11.36 -7.33
C PRO A 31 -5.28 10.08 -7.37
N ILE A 32 -4.99 9.11 -6.50
CA ILE A 32 -5.59 7.75 -6.54
C ILE A 32 -6.70 7.60 -5.53
N PHE A 33 -6.48 8.05 -4.30
CA PHE A 33 -7.48 7.97 -3.25
C PHE A 33 -8.36 9.21 -3.18
N GLY A 34 -7.97 10.30 -3.84
CA GLY A 34 -8.65 11.59 -3.75
C GLY A 34 -8.10 12.47 -2.62
N SER A 35 -8.37 13.77 -2.70
CA SER A 35 -7.91 14.76 -1.72
C SER A 35 -8.49 14.58 -0.32
N ASP A 36 -9.66 13.94 -0.24
CA ASP A 36 -10.43 13.83 1.00
C ASP A 36 -10.04 12.59 1.81
N SER A 37 -9.25 11.70 1.19
CA SER A 37 -8.85 10.42 1.77
C SER A 37 -7.66 10.62 2.70
N THR A 38 -7.85 10.25 3.96
CA THR A 38 -6.82 10.38 4.99
C THR A 38 -5.98 9.12 5.01
N ILE A 39 -4.69 9.25 4.71
CA ILE A 39 -3.74 8.15 4.85
C ILE A 39 -3.41 7.99 6.33
N ILE A 40 -3.63 6.79 6.85
CA ILE A 40 -3.30 6.45 8.24
C ILE A 40 -1.81 6.10 8.34
N LYS A 41 -1.31 5.31 7.39
CA LYS A 41 0.11 4.98 7.24
C LYS A 41 0.37 4.42 5.85
N ASP A 42 1.52 4.74 5.29
CA ASP A 42 2.10 4.14 4.10
C ASP A 42 3.54 3.71 4.36
N GLY A 43 4.08 2.81 3.54
CA GLY A 43 5.43 2.32 3.71
C GLY A 43 5.72 0.98 3.05
N TRP A 44 6.99 0.56 3.09
CA TRP A 44 7.40 -0.74 2.60
C TRP A 44 7.19 -1.84 3.63
N LEU A 45 6.55 -2.94 3.22
CA LEU A 45 6.55 -4.19 3.97
C LEU A 45 6.94 -5.35 3.05
N TRP A 46 7.51 -6.39 3.64
CA TRP A 46 7.55 -7.71 3.01
C TRP A 46 6.25 -8.43 3.31
N LYS A 47 5.62 -9.04 2.29
CA LYS A 47 4.43 -9.88 2.46
C LYS A 47 4.67 -11.30 1.97
N GLN A 48 4.10 -12.28 2.67
CA GLN A 48 4.12 -13.67 2.23
C GLN A 48 3.00 -13.93 1.20
N GLY A 49 3.27 -14.73 0.18
CA GLY A 49 2.24 -15.22 -0.74
C GLY A 49 1.30 -16.21 -0.06
N GLY A 50 0.08 -16.36 -0.61
CA GLY A 50 -0.99 -17.15 0.02
C GLY A 50 -0.81 -18.64 -0.24
N ARG A 51 -0.80 -19.03 -1.52
CA ARG A 51 -0.56 -20.42 -1.96
C ARG A 51 0.91 -20.77 -1.99
N VAL A 52 1.71 -19.95 -2.68
CA VAL A 52 3.17 -20.06 -2.70
C VAL A 52 3.71 -19.12 -1.63
N ARG A 53 4.37 -19.65 -0.60
CA ARG A 53 4.80 -18.90 0.60
C ARG A 53 6.07 -18.06 0.38
N ASN A 54 6.23 -17.48 -0.82
CA ASN A 54 7.35 -16.58 -1.11
C ASN A 54 7.11 -15.18 -0.52
N TRP A 55 8.20 -14.52 -0.15
CA TRP A 55 8.17 -13.14 0.34
C TRP A 55 8.33 -12.15 -0.81
N LYS A 56 7.49 -11.12 -0.85
CA LYS A 56 7.58 -10.03 -1.84
C LYS A 56 7.55 -8.68 -1.13
N ARG A 57 8.43 -7.76 -1.51
CA ARG A 57 8.44 -6.39 -1.03
C ARG A 57 7.37 -5.58 -1.79
N ARG A 58 6.48 -4.90 -1.08
CA ARG A 58 5.40 -4.09 -1.67
C ARG A 58 5.24 -2.80 -0.90
N TRP A 59 4.82 -1.76 -1.59
CA TRP A 59 4.44 -0.49 -0.98
C TRP A 59 2.99 -0.61 -0.50
N PHE A 60 2.75 -0.41 0.79
CA PHE A 60 1.44 -0.52 1.40
C PHE A 60 0.90 0.86 1.75
N VAL A 61 -0.42 1.02 1.67
CA VAL A 61 -1.13 2.24 2.07
C VAL A 61 -2.38 1.84 2.83
N ILE A 62 -2.57 2.37 4.03
CA ILE A 62 -3.80 2.24 4.81
C ILE A 62 -4.59 3.54 4.67
N THR A 63 -5.78 3.44 4.07
CA THR A 63 -6.71 4.57 3.94
C THR A 63 -8.12 4.03 3.74
N ASP A 64 -9.13 4.80 4.14
CA ASP A 64 -10.55 4.48 3.96
C ASP A 64 -10.97 3.06 4.37
N GLY A 65 -10.44 2.61 5.51
CA GLY A 65 -10.71 1.26 6.03
C GLY A 65 -10.08 0.13 5.19
N CYS A 66 -9.27 0.43 4.20
CA CYS A 66 -8.64 -0.58 3.35
C CYS A 66 -7.11 -0.53 3.47
N LEU A 67 -6.49 -1.68 3.29
CA LEU A 67 -5.06 -1.82 3.09
C LEU A 67 -4.81 -2.15 1.61
N PHE A 68 -4.22 -1.20 0.90
CA PHE A 68 -3.79 -1.34 -0.48
C PHE A 68 -2.32 -1.74 -0.53
N TYR A 69 -1.91 -2.48 -1.56
CA TYR A 69 -0.50 -2.67 -1.83
C TYR A 69 -0.14 -2.66 -3.31
N PHE A 70 1.02 -2.08 -3.61
CA PHE A 70 1.51 -1.77 -4.95
C PHE A 70 2.87 -2.40 -5.19
N GLU A 71 3.27 -2.51 -6.47
CA GLU A 71 4.61 -3.00 -6.81
C GLU A 71 5.69 -2.04 -6.29
N SER A 72 5.45 -0.73 -6.42
CA SER A 72 6.33 0.34 -5.97
C SER A 72 5.55 1.55 -5.46
N ARG A 73 6.28 2.52 -4.88
CA ARG A 73 5.72 3.83 -4.45
C ARG A 73 5.32 4.70 -5.64
N THR A 74 5.89 4.47 -6.82
CA THR A 74 5.66 5.29 -8.04
C THR A 74 4.63 4.68 -8.97
N GLU A 75 4.42 3.36 -8.95
CA GLU A 75 3.42 2.65 -9.76
C GLU A 75 2.15 2.40 -8.94
N VAL A 76 1.49 3.49 -8.55
CA VAL A 76 0.35 3.47 -7.65
C VAL A 76 -1.01 3.42 -8.37
N ASP A 77 -1.03 3.50 -9.70
CA ASP A 77 -2.26 3.53 -10.51
C ASP A 77 -3.12 2.26 -10.38
N ILE A 78 -2.50 1.09 -10.17
CA ILE A 78 -3.20 -0.20 -10.06
C ILE A 78 -2.68 -0.98 -8.84
N PRO A 79 -3.50 -1.20 -7.80
CA PRO A 79 -3.11 -2.02 -6.68
C PRO A 79 -2.84 -3.46 -7.12
N ARG A 80 -1.79 -4.07 -6.57
CA ARG A 80 -1.55 -5.52 -6.64
C ARG A 80 -2.43 -6.30 -5.67
N GLY A 81 -3.08 -5.61 -4.75
CA GLY A 81 -4.24 -6.13 -4.04
C GLY A 81 -4.82 -5.12 -3.05
N VAL A 82 -6.02 -5.43 -2.62
CA VAL A 82 -6.83 -4.64 -1.70
C VAL A 82 -7.36 -5.57 -0.63
N ILE A 83 -7.15 -5.20 0.63
CA ILE A 83 -7.66 -5.93 1.80
C ILE A 83 -8.56 -4.97 2.57
N PRO A 84 -9.90 -5.15 2.53
CA PRO A 84 -10.78 -4.48 3.47
C PRO A 84 -10.38 -4.83 4.90
N LEU A 85 -10.23 -3.83 5.76
CA LEU A 85 -9.88 -4.03 7.18
C LEU A 85 -11.11 -4.28 8.06
N VAL A 86 -12.28 -4.49 7.46
CA VAL A 86 -13.47 -4.99 8.16
C VAL A 86 -13.31 -6.49 8.47
N ASP A 87 -13.80 -6.91 9.63
CA ASP A 87 -13.76 -8.32 10.08
C ASP A 87 -12.37 -8.95 10.12
N VAL A 88 -11.31 -8.16 10.30
CA VAL A 88 -9.94 -8.65 10.51
C VAL A 88 -9.36 -8.13 11.80
N ALA A 89 -8.39 -8.86 12.35
CA ALA A 89 -7.56 -8.41 13.45
C ALA A 89 -6.08 -8.59 13.09
N VAL A 90 -5.23 -7.92 13.87
CA VAL A 90 -3.78 -7.93 13.69
C VAL A 90 -3.05 -8.31 14.97
N ARG A 91 -2.05 -9.18 14.83
CA ARG A 91 -1.18 -9.62 15.93
C ARG A 91 0.29 -9.60 15.52
N GLU A 92 1.15 -9.46 16.53
CA GLU A 92 2.54 -9.85 16.41
C GLU A 92 2.62 -11.38 16.29
N ILE A 93 3.59 -11.85 15.52
CA ILE A 93 3.92 -13.27 15.44
C ILE A 93 5.44 -13.42 15.58
N ASP A 94 5.87 -14.64 15.87
CA ASP A 94 7.30 -14.98 15.84
C ASP A 94 7.89 -14.73 14.45
N ASP A 95 9.18 -14.43 14.44
CA ASP A 95 9.94 -14.23 13.22
C ASP A 95 9.95 -15.50 12.34
N ASP A 96 9.93 -15.28 11.03
CA ASP A 96 10.18 -16.35 10.07
C ASP A 96 11.70 -16.60 9.97
N ARG A 97 12.08 -17.78 9.46
CA ARG A 97 13.51 -18.13 9.25
C ARG A 97 14.29 -17.05 8.49
N THR A 98 13.62 -16.28 7.65
CA THR A 98 14.25 -15.28 6.77
C THR A 98 13.75 -13.84 6.98
N LYS A 99 12.84 -13.62 7.93
CA LYS A 99 12.19 -12.31 8.13
C LYS A 99 11.97 -12.02 9.60
N GLN A 100 12.38 -10.83 10.02
CA GLN A 100 12.20 -10.33 11.37
C GLN A 100 11.03 -9.36 11.43
N TYR A 101 10.60 -9.04 12.65
CA TYR A 101 9.55 -8.07 12.94
C TYR A 101 8.26 -8.46 12.22
N CYS A 102 7.88 -9.73 12.38
CA CYS A 102 6.72 -10.27 11.71
C CYS A 102 5.40 -9.89 12.40
N LEU A 103 4.38 -9.66 11.58
CA LEU A 103 3.00 -9.43 11.99
C LEU A 103 2.04 -10.22 11.09
N GLU A 104 0.83 -10.46 11.57
CA GLU A 104 -0.18 -11.19 10.82
C GLU A 104 -1.55 -10.50 10.89
N ILE A 105 -2.17 -10.29 9.74
CA ILE A 105 -3.60 -9.98 9.61
C ILE A 105 -4.35 -11.30 9.45
N PHE A 106 -5.35 -11.54 10.28
CA PHE A 106 -6.14 -12.76 10.31
C PHE A 106 -7.65 -12.45 10.38
N PRO A 107 -8.51 -13.33 9.84
CA PRO A 107 -9.95 -13.10 9.83
C PRO A 107 -10.51 -13.24 11.25
N LEU A 108 -11.43 -12.35 11.64
CA LEU A 108 -12.26 -12.50 12.84
C LEU A 108 -13.44 -13.44 12.57
N THR A 109 -13.89 -13.53 11.32
CA THR A 109 -14.98 -14.41 10.89
C THR A 109 -14.59 -15.17 9.64
N GLY A 110 -15.02 -16.43 9.54
CA GLY A 110 -14.68 -17.31 8.42
C GLY A 110 -13.27 -17.90 8.48
N ASP A 111 -12.84 -18.48 7.35
CA ASP A 111 -11.59 -19.23 7.21
C ASP A 111 -10.49 -18.48 6.42
N LYS A 112 -10.83 -17.33 5.82
CA LYS A 112 -9.91 -16.53 5.00
C LYS A 112 -10.12 -15.03 5.15
N VAL A 113 -9.04 -14.29 4.95
CA VAL A 113 -9.08 -12.82 4.84
C VAL A 113 -9.69 -12.45 3.49
N LYS A 114 -10.77 -11.65 3.53
CA LYS A 114 -11.37 -11.08 2.33
C LYS A 114 -10.34 -10.15 1.67
N ALA A 115 -10.04 -10.39 0.39
CA ALA A 115 -9.13 -9.57 -0.37
C ALA A 115 -9.39 -9.72 -1.86
N SER A 116 -9.02 -8.71 -2.64
CA SER A 116 -9.10 -8.71 -4.10
C SER A 116 -7.72 -8.47 -4.69
N LYS A 117 -7.41 -9.15 -5.79
CA LYS A 117 -6.17 -8.93 -6.57
C LYS A 117 -6.47 -8.91 -8.07
N PRO A 118 -5.72 -8.12 -8.86
CA PRO A 118 -5.91 -8.10 -10.29
C PRO A 118 -5.54 -9.46 -10.90
N VAL A 119 -6.22 -9.83 -11.97
CA VAL A 119 -5.84 -10.99 -12.79
C VAL A 119 -4.60 -10.63 -13.59
N PRO A 120 -3.50 -11.40 -13.48
CA PRO A 120 -2.31 -11.14 -14.28
C PRO A 120 -2.63 -11.20 -15.78
N GLY A 121 -2.29 -10.15 -16.52
CA GLY A 121 -2.52 -10.05 -17.97
C GLY A 121 -3.93 -9.66 -18.41
N ASP A 122 -4.86 -9.42 -17.48
CA ASP A 122 -6.24 -9.04 -17.79
C ASP A 122 -6.60 -7.75 -17.01
N ILE A 123 -6.37 -6.61 -17.66
CA ILE A 123 -6.49 -5.28 -17.05
C ILE A 123 -7.96 -5.03 -16.69
N GLY A 124 -8.19 -4.60 -15.44
CA GLY A 124 -9.54 -4.29 -14.94
C GLY A 124 -10.29 -5.49 -14.38
N LYS A 125 -9.80 -6.71 -14.56
CA LYS A 125 -10.39 -7.91 -13.95
C LYS A 125 -9.79 -8.20 -12.59
N TRP A 126 -10.64 -8.46 -11.62
CA TRP A 126 -10.27 -8.77 -10.24
C TRP A 126 -10.74 -10.16 -9.85
N ILE A 127 -9.95 -10.82 -9.00
CA ILE A 127 -10.28 -12.11 -8.40
C ILE A 127 -10.03 -12.06 -6.90
N GLU A 128 -10.74 -12.92 -6.17
CA GLU A 128 -10.59 -13.04 -4.73
C GLU A 128 -9.19 -13.58 -4.35
N GLY A 129 -8.65 -13.08 -3.24
CA GLY A 129 -7.47 -13.64 -2.58
C GLY A 129 -7.75 -15.02 -1.99
N HIS A 130 -6.69 -15.79 -1.80
CA HIS A 130 -6.75 -17.14 -1.20
C HIS A 130 -5.98 -17.20 0.12
N HIS A 131 -5.80 -16.06 0.78
CA HIS A 131 -5.02 -15.97 2.01
C HIS A 131 -5.90 -16.31 3.21
N THR A 132 -5.56 -17.41 3.90
CA THR A 132 -6.13 -17.69 5.24
C THR A 132 -5.69 -16.63 6.24
N VAL A 133 -4.46 -16.13 6.08
CA VAL A 133 -3.86 -15.03 6.83
C VAL A 133 -2.88 -14.27 5.93
N TYR A 134 -2.65 -13.00 6.21
CA TYR A 134 -1.59 -12.20 5.60
C TYR A 134 -0.45 -11.98 6.58
N ARG A 135 0.67 -12.70 6.35
CA ARG A 135 1.92 -12.47 7.08
C ARG A 135 2.74 -11.39 6.42
N MET A 136 3.26 -10.49 7.24
CA MET A 136 4.09 -9.37 6.83
C MET A 136 5.33 -9.25 7.73
N SER A 137 6.35 -8.56 7.24
CA SER A 137 7.57 -8.26 7.97
C SER A 137 7.96 -6.81 7.72
N ALA A 138 8.15 -6.08 8.82
CA ALA A 138 8.54 -4.68 8.85
C ALA A 138 10.07 -4.51 8.83
N SER A 139 10.56 -3.28 8.67
CA SER A 139 12.00 -3.01 8.68
C SER A 139 12.63 -2.96 10.07
N SER A 140 11.82 -2.73 11.11
CA SER A 140 12.23 -2.66 12.51
C SER A 140 11.06 -3.02 13.42
N ASP A 141 11.34 -3.24 14.71
CA ASP A 141 10.30 -3.47 15.71
C ASP A 141 9.38 -2.25 15.88
N ASP A 142 9.94 -1.04 15.86
CA ASP A 142 9.14 0.20 15.93
C ASP A 142 8.25 0.35 14.70
N ASP A 143 8.76 0.07 13.49
CA ASP A 143 7.94 0.11 12.28
C ASP A 143 6.83 -0.96 12.33
N ARG A 144 7.11 -2.17 12.83
CA ARG A 144 6.09 -3.19 13.09
C ARG A 144 5.01 -2.67 14.04
N LYS A 145 5.39 -2.08 15.17
CA LYS A 145 4.45 -1.53 16.16
C LYS A 145 3.57 -0.43 15.54
N ASP A 146 4.16 0.43 14.72
CA ASP A 146 3.43 1.48 14.01
C ASP A 146 2.45 0.91 12.98
N TRP A 147 2.86 -0.10 12.21
CA TRP A 147 1.96 -0.83 11.31
C TRP A 147 0.80 -1.49 12.04
N ILE A 148 1.06 -2.16 13.17
CA ILE A 148 0.02 -2.78 14.00
C ILE A 148 -0.96 -1.73 14.52
N ARG A 149 -0.47 -0.59 15.03
CA ARG A 149 -1.31 0.52 15.49
C ARG A 149 -2.19 1.05 14.35
N ALA A 150 -1.60 1.32 13.19
CA ALA A 150 -2.30 1.83 12.03
C ALA A 150 -3.37 0.85 11.50
N LEU A 151 -3.05 -0.44 11.43
CA LEU A 151 -4.00 -1.49 11.02
C LEU A 151 -5.19 -1.61 11.98
N ARG A 152 -4.95 -1.50 13.29
CA ARG A 152 -6.02 -1.48 14.30
C ARG A 152 -6.93 -0.28 14.12
N ILE A 153 -6.36 0.92 13.95
CA ILE A 153 -7.13 2.14 13.67
C ILE A 153 -7.97 1.97 12.39
N GLY A 154 -7.36 1.50 11.30
CA GLY A 154 -8.05 1.24 10.03
C GLY A 154 -9.19 0.23 10.15
N SER A 155 -9.05 -0.81 10.97
CA SER A 155 -10.11 -1.79 11.22
C SER A 155 -11.29 -1.23 12.01
N GLN A 156 -11.05 -0.25 12.89
CA GLN A 156 -12.07 0.36 13.77
C GLN A 156 -12.84 1.50 13.08
N ASN A 157 -12.23 2.17 12.09
CA ASN A 157 -12.83 3.29 11.36
C ASN A 157 -13.97 2.90 10.39
N HIS A 158 -14.36 1.62 10.32
CA HIS A 158 -15.49 1.15 9.52
C HIS A 158 -16.88 1.47 10.09
N LEU A 159 -16.97 2.06 11.29
CA LEU A 159 -18.24 2.57 11.78
C LEU A 159 -18.62 3.81 10.96
N PRO A 160 -19.80 3.85 10.32
CA PRO A 160 -20.20 5.01 9.54
C PRO A 160 -20.15 6.24 10.44
N ARG A 161 -19.46 7.31 9.99
CA ARG A 161 -19.62 8.64 10.59
C ARG A 161 -21.12 8.91 10.58
N GLN A 162 -21.77 8.85 11.73
CA GLN A 162 -23.16 9.23 11.85
C GLN A 162 -23.25 10.66 11.28
N ARG A 163 -24.03 10.83 10.20
CA ARG A 163 -24.47 12.16 9.78
C ARG A 163 -25.24 12.72 10.97
N LEU A 164 -24.66 13.69 11.65
CA LEU A 164 -25.41 14.54 12.57
C LEU A 164 -26.50 15.21 11.74
N SER A 165 -27.76 14.85 12.06
CA SER A 165 -28.97 15.52 11.61
C SER A 165 -29.12 16.86 12.29
#